data_AF-A0A1G2D7H5-F1
#
_entry.id   AF-A0A1G2D7H5-F1
#
_cell.length_a   1.000
_cell.length_b   1.000
_cell.length_c   1.000
_cell.angle_alpha   90.00
_cell.angle_beta   90.00
_cell.angle_gamma   90.00
#
_symmetry.space_group_name_H-M   'P 1'
#
loop_
_entity.id
_entity.type
_entity.pdbx_description
1 polymer ?
#
loop_
_entity_poly.entity_id
_entity_poly.type
_entity_poly.pdbx_seq_one_letter_code
_entity_poly.pdbx_strand_id
1 'polypeptide(L)'
;MARIYFAHPVTVFDTKLEKQMRNRILASFLGAEIEDPNQPHHQQGYAEWKKKLEGNPSKEGGMSYYYDVVLPTCDLCVSMPFRDGKLGAGVAGEAEFFIKKGKDSFVFTIPGLTHIRLMTPEERNLIVAHDPSFVLCIEETRARTWTSPQDYNRVKRPYETAHLGAFVFEEWTSERLKRQK
;
A
#
# COMPACT_ATOMS: atom_id res chain seq x y z
N MET A 1 22.76 5.02 5.94
CA MET A 1 21.64 4.54 6.76
C MET A 1 20.57 4.06 5.81
N ALA A 2 20.04 2.84 5.94
CA ALA A 2 19.05 2.35 4.98
C ALA A 2 17.70 3.04 5.23
N ARG A 3 17.06 3.55 4.18
CA ARG A 3 15.71 4.12 4.24
C ARG A 3 14.70 3.11 3.71
N ILE A 4 13.79 2.68 4.57
CA ILE A 4 12.84 1.59 4.32
C ILE A 4 11.48 2.20 4.04
N TYR A 5 10.92 1.91 2.87
CA TYR A 5 9.52 2.23 2.62
C TYR A 5 8.61 1.17 3.25
N PHE A 6 7.71 1.58 4.14
CA PHE A 6 6.72 0.68 4.74
C PHE A 6 5.42 0.74 3.93
N ALA A 7 5.24 -0.23 3.03
CA ALA A 7 4.03 -0.36 2.21
C ALA A 7 2.95 -1.15 2.97
N HIS A 8 1.85 -0.50 3.37
CA HIS A 8 0.78 -1.16 4.11
C HIS A 8 -0.63 -0.66 3.78
N PRO A 9 -1.68 -1.45 4.07
CA PRO A 9 -3.06 -1.04 3.82
C PRO A 9 -3.44 0.23 4.61
N VAL A 10 -4.24 1.10 3.97
CA VAL A 10 -4.77 2.34 4.57
C VAL A 10 -5.61 2.08 5.82
N THR A 11 -6.17 0.87 5.96
CA THR A 11 -6.90 0.42 7.15
C THR A 11 -6.04 0.34 8.41
N VAL A 12 -4.72 0.41 8.25
CA VAL A 12 -3.75 0.32 9.35
C VAL A 12 -3.32 1.72 9.84
N PHE A 13 -3.56 2.79 9.07
CA PHE A 13 -3.13 4.15 9.42
C PHE A 13 -3.68 4.60 10.77
N ASP A 14 -2.81 5.20 11.59
CA ASP A 14 -3.09 5.74 12.94
C ASP A 14 -3.55 4.67 13.95
N THR A 15 -3.22 3.41 13.70
CA THR A 15 -3.59 2.30 14.59
C THR A 15 -2.42 1.84 15.47
N LYS A 16 -2.75 1.12 16.55
CA LYS A 16 -1.73 0.40 17.35
C LYS A 16 -0.95 -0.60 16.50
N LEU A 17 -1.59 -1.17 15.48
CA LEU A 17 -0.97 -2.15 14.59
C LEU A 17 0.13 -1.50 13.73
N GLU A 18 -0.10 -0.32 13.16
CA GLU A 18 0.93 0.44 12.43
C GLU A 18 2.17 0.66 13.28
N LYS A 19 1.99 1.20 14.49
CA LYS A 19 3.10 1.40 15.43
C LYS A 19 3.83 0.10 15.75
N GLN A 20 3.12 -0.99 15.96
CA GLN A 20 3.73 -2.31 16.21
C GLN A 20 4.54 -2.80 15.01
N MET A 21 4.02 -2.65 13.78
CA MET A 21 4.74 -3.08 12.57
C MET A 21 5.98 -2.23 12.32
N ARG A 22 5.90 -0.91 12.50
CA ARG A 22 7.07 -0.01 12.44
C ARG A 22 8.16 -0.41 13.44
N ASN A 23 7.79 -0.70 14.69
CA ASN A 23 8.75 -1.17 15.69
C ASN A 23 9.41 -2.50 15.29
N ARG A 24 8.66 -3.42 14.66
CA ARG A 24 9.21 -4.68 14.14
C ARG A 24 10.20 -4.43 13.01
N ILE A 25 9.90 -3.52 12.08
CA ILE A 25 10.83 -3.12 11.01
C ILE A 25 12.13 -2.58 11.62
N LEU A 26 12.04 -1.62 12.56
CA LEU A 26 13.24 -1.06 13.22
C LEU A 26 14.06 -2.12 13.98
N ALA A 27 13.39 -3.12 14.56
CA ALA A 27 14.08 -4.22 15.24
C ALA A 27 14.76 -5.19 14.26
N SER A 28 14.19 -5.38 13.06
CA SER A 28 14.75 -6.24 12.01
C SER A 28 15.87 -5.56 11.21
N PHE A 29 15.83 -4.24 11.09
CA PHE A 29 16.79 -3.45 10.32
C PHE A 29 17.45 -2.40 11.22
N LEU A 30 18.45 -2.85 11.98
CA LEU A 30 19.11 -2.00 12.97
C LEU A 30 19.70 -0.75 12.34
N GLY A 31 19.33 0.40 12.91
CA GLY A 31 19.77 1.70 12.45
C GLY A 31 19.13 2.13 11.13
N ALA A 32 18.07 1.50 10.63
CA ALA A 32 17.32 2.00 9.48
C ALA A 32 16.35 3.14 9.86
N GLU A 33 15.98 3.94 8.87
CA GLU A 33 14.88 4.90 8.94
C GLU A 33 13.66 4.35 8.20
N ILE A 34 12.46 4.65 8.67
CA ILE A 34 11.21 4.24 8.02
C ILE A 34 10.58 5.46 7.36
N GLU A 35 10.35 5.36 6.05
CA GLU A 35 9.42 6.18 5.30
C GLU A 35 8.05 5.50 5.32
N ASP A 36 7.08 6.14 5.95
CA ASP A 36 5.73 5.61 6.14
C ASP A 36 4.74 6.54 5.43
N PRO A 37 3.90 6.04 4.51
CA PRO A 37 3.01 6.87 3.69
C PRO A 37 2.03 7.72 4.50
N ASN A 38 1.78 7.37 5.77
CA ASN A 38 0.90 8.10 6.69
C ASN A 38 1.61 9.25 7.43
N GLN A 39 2.90 9.49 7.22
CA GLN A 39 3.60 10.60 7.87
C GLN A 39 3.05 11.97 7.43
N PRO A 40 2.98 12.98 8.33
CA PRO A 40 2.35 14.26 8.05
C PRO A 40 2.91 15.00 6.82
N HIS A 41 4.22 14.90 6.55
CA HIS A 41 4.84 15.57 5.40
C HIS A 41 4.35 15.02 4.06
N HIS A 42 3.90 13.76 4.00
CA HIS A 42 3.34 13.20 2.77
C HIS A 42 1.94 13.75 2.47
N GLN A 43 1.15 14.10 3.48
CA GLN A 43 -0.15 14.73 3.26
C GLN A 43 0.03 16.09 2.59
N GLN A 44 0.99 16.89 3.09
CA GLN A 44 1.35 18.16 2.48
C GLN A 44 1.93 17.96 1.08
N GLY A 45 2.93 17.09 0.93
CA GLY A 45 3.58 16.83 -0.35
C GLY A 45 2.61 16.33 -1.42
N TYR A 46 1.69 15.43 -1.06
CA TYR A 46 0.63 14.96 -1.94
C TYR A 46 -0.29 16.10 -2.38
N ALA A 47 -0.72 16.97 -1.46
CA ALA A 47 -1.61 18.09 -1.77
C ALA A 47 -0.95 19.11 -2.70
N GLU A 48 0.31 19.45 -2.44
CA GLU A 48 1.11 20.34 -3.29
C GLU A 48 1.37 19.73 -4.67
N TRP A 49 1.70 18.44 -4.72
CA TRP A 49 1.90 17.71 -5.97
C TRP A 49 0.64 17.65 -6.82
N LYS A 50 -0.51 17.37 -6.19
CA LYS A 50 -1.80 17.36 -6.86
C LYS A 50 -2.11 18.72 -7.48
N LYS A 51 -1.89 19.84 -6.75
CA LYS A 51 -2.04 21.20 -7.27
C LYS A 51 -1.11 21.47 -8.45
N LYS A 52 0.16 21.04 -8.35
CA LYS A 52 1.15 21.20 -9.43
C LYS A 52 0.75 20.47 -10.72
N LEU A 53 0.01 19.36 -10.60
CA LEU A 53 -0.45 18.57 -11.74
C LEU A 53 -1.85 18.97 -12.25
N GLU A 54 -2.53 19.93 -11.62
CA GLU A 54 -3.82 20.42 -12.13
C GLU A 54 -3.67 20.92 -13.57
N GLY A 55 -4.49 20.37 -14.47
CA GLY A 55 -4.43 20.67 -15.90
C GLY A 55 -3.43 19.85 -16.73
N ASN A 56 -2.67 18.93 -16.13
CA ASN A 56 -1.80 18.03 -16.86
C ASN A 56 -2.45 16.64 -17.08
N PRO A 57 -2.91 16.31 -18.30
CA PRO A 57 -3.58 15.04 -18.60
C PRO A 57 -2.64 13.82 -18.57
N SER A 58 -1.32 14.00 -18.59
CA SER A 58 -0.34 12.89 -18.59
C SER A 58 -0.03 12.30 -17.21
N LYS A 59 -0.44 12.97 -16.13
CA LYS A 59 -0.23 12.51 -14.75
C LYS A 59 -1.50 12.70 -13.95
N GLU A 60 -2.42 11.75 -14.06
CA GLU A 60 -3.68 11.79 -13.33
C GLU A 60 -3.46 11.46 -11.83
N GLY A 61 -3.53 12.51 -11.00
CA GLY A 61 -3.74 12.38 -9.56
C GLY A 61 -2.49 12.41 -8.68
N GLY A 62 -2.72 12.61 -7.39
CA GLY A 62 -1.64 12.77 -6.42
C GLY A 62 -0.86 11.49 -6.13
N MET A 63 -1.31 10.30 -6.56
CA MET A 63 -0.58 9.05 -6.29
C MET A 63 0.81 9.00 -6.94
N SER A 64 0.99 9.72 -8.07
CA SER A 64 2.31 9.85 -8.71
C SER A 64 3.36 10.49 -7.81
N TYR A 65 2.96 11.26 -6.79
CA TYR A 65 3.87 11.83 -5.78
C TYR A 65 4.74 10.73 -5.13
N TYR A 66 4.13 9.61 -4.74
CA TYR A 66 4.87 8.54 -4.07
C TYR A 66 5.91 7.94 -5.01
N TYR A 67 5.53 7.61 -6.26
CA TYR A 67 6.43 7.00 -7.24
C TYR A 67 7.53 7.93 -7.76
N ASP A 68 7.22 9.23 -7.90
CA ASP A 68 8.15 10.21 -8.47
C ASP A 68 9.06 10.86 -7.40
N VAL A 69 8.60 10.93 -6.15
CA VAL A 69 9.28 11.68 -5.08
C VAL A 69 9.69 10.81 -3.91
N VAL A 70 8.80 9.95 -3.41
CA VAL A 70 9.01 9.24 -2.14
C VAL A 70 9.81 7.95 -2.36
N LEU A 71 9.27 6.99 -3.11
CA LEU A 71 9.87 5.67 -3.34
C LEU A 71 11.31 5.75 -3.88
N PRO A 72 11.69 6.68 -4.79
CA PRO A 72 13.06 6.80 -5.27
C PRO A 72 14.09 7.08 -4.16
N THR A 73 13.69 7.69 -3.05
CA THR A 73 14.57 8.03 -1.92
C THR A 73 14.80 6.87 -0.95
N CYS A 74 14.07 5.77 -1.11
CA CYS A 74 14.15 4.59 -0.25
C CYS A 74 15.05 3.50 -0.88
N ASP A 75 15.70 2.71 -0.05
CA ASP A 75 16.61 1.64 -0.46
C ASP A 75 15.91 0.29 -0.66
N LEU A 76 14.85 0.03 0.11
CA LEU A 76 14.08 -1.21 0.08
C LEU A 76 12.63 -0.98 0.51
N CYS A 77 11.77 -1.96 0.23
CA CYS A 77 10.37 -1.98 0.63
C CYS A 77 10.10 -3.10 1.65
N VAL A 78 9.27 -2.83 2.65
CA VAL A 78 8.63 -3.86 3.48
C VAL A 78 7.12 -3.78 3.25
N SER A 79 6.55 -4.84 2.69
CA SER A 79 5.12 -4.95 2.36
C SER A 79 4.34 -5.66 3.47
N MET A 80 3.20 -5.07 3.85
CA MET A 80 2.23 -5.68 4.75
C MET A 80 1.05 -6.25 3.94
N PRO A 81 0.86 -7.57 3.91
CA PRO A 81 -0.30 -8.18 3.26
C PRO A 81 -1.57 -7.97 4.10
N PHE A 82 -2.73 -8.30 3.54
CA PHE A 82 -3.93 -8.59 4.31
C PHE A 82 -3.78 -9.93 5.07
N ARG A 83 -4.72 -10.23 5.98
CA ARG A 83 -4.66 -11.46 6.80
C ARG A 83 -4.75 -12.77 6.02
N ASP A 84 -5.27 -12.74 4.80
CA ASP A 84 -5.30 -13.88 3.87
C ASP A 84 -4.02 -13.98 3.03
N GLY A 85 -3.04 -13.09 3.23
CA GLY A 85 -1.74 -13.12 2.56
C GLY A 85 -1.66 -12.32 1.27
N LYS A 86 -2.79 -11.85 0.76
CA LYS A 86 -2.82 -11.06 -0.47
C LYS A 86 -2.37 -9.62 -0.23
N LEU A 87 -1.69 -9.04 -1.22
CA LEU A 87 -1.32 -7.64 -1.23
C LEU A 87 -2.42 -6.80 -1.86
N GLY A 88 -2.79 -5.68 -1.23
CA GLY A 88 -3.61 -4.67 -1.89
C GLY A 88 -2.89 -4.08 -3.10
N ALA A 89 -3.63 -3.63 -4.11
CA ALA A 89 -3.10 -3.09 -5.36
C ALA A 89 -2.05 -2.00 -5.14
N GLY A 90 -2.28 -1.09 -4.18
CA GLY A 90 -1.32 -0.04 -3.82
C GLY A 90 -0.02 -0.61 -3.25
N VAL A 91 -0.12 -1.47 -2.23
CA VAL A 91 1.03 -2.13 -1.59
C VAL A 91 1.84 -2.94 -2.61
N ALA A 92 1.15 -3.68 -3.48
CA ALA A 92 1.78 -4.44 -4.55
C ALA A 92 2.49 -3.54 -5.56
N GLY A 93 1.88 -2.44 -5.99
CA GLY A 93 2.49 -1.49 -6.92
C GLY A 93 3.72 -0.79 -6.31
N GLU A 94 3.70 -0.51 -5.01
CA GLU A 94 4.86 0.02 -4.30
C GLU A 94 5.99 -1.01 -4.25
N ALA A 95 5.71 -2.27 -3.89
CA ALA A 95 6.70 -3.36 -3.95
C ALA A 95 7.26 -3.57 -5.36
N GLU A 96 6.39 -3.56 -6.37
CA GLU A 96 6.75 -3.71 -7.78
C GLU A 96 7.76 -2.66 -8.24
N PHE A 97 7.63 -1.41 -7.77
CA PHE A 97 8.59 -0.35 -8.06
C PHE A 97 10.02 -0.73 -7.65
N PHE A 98 10.21 -1.26 -6.44
CA PHE A 98 11.53 -1.70 -5.96
C PHE A 98 12.01 -2.93 -6.73
N ILE A 99 11.12 -3.89 -6.97
CA ILE A 99 11.43 -5.12 -7.72
C ILE A 99 11.97 -4.78 -9.11
N LYS A 100 11.28 -3.89 -9.86
CA LYS A 100 11.68 -3.44 -11.21
C LYS A 100 12.99 -2.65 -11.23
N LYS A 101 13.38 -2.05 -10.10
CA LYS A 101 14.66 -1.35 -9.94
C LYS A 101 15.78 -2.27 -9.45
N GLY A 102 15.54 -3.57 -9.32
CA GLY A 102 16.52 -4.52 -8.80
C GLY A 102 16.82 -4.34 -7.31
N LYS A 103 15.94 -3.63 -6.57
CA LYS A 103 16.05 -3.43 -5.13
C LYS A 103 15.36 -4.56 -4.38
N ASP A 104 15.75 -4.76 -3.12
CA ASP A 104 15.15 -5.76 -2.26
C ASP A 104 13.73 -5.33 -1.83
N SER A 105 12.85 -6.33 -1.77
CA SER A 105 11.49 -6.18 -1.28
C SER A 105 11.20 -7.32 -0.30
N PHE A 106 10.73 -6.95 0.87
CA PHE A 106 10.42 -7.84 1.98
C PHE A 106 8.92 -7.88 2.22
N VAL A 107 8.44 -8.92 2.89
CA VAL A 107 7.03 -9.09 3.23
C VAL A 107 6.88 -9.56 4.67
N PHE A 108 5.85 -9.06 5.35
CA PHE A 108 5.44 -9.60 6.65
C PHE A 108 4.80 -10.99 6.48
N THR A 109 5.20 -11.94 7.32
CA THR A 109 4.68 -13.31 7.28
C THR A 109 3.31 -13.41 7.95
N ILE A 110 2.41 -14.19 7.33
CA ILE A 110 1.12 -14.58 7.89
C ILE A 110 1.14 -16.03 8.41
N PRO A 111 0.30 -16.39 9.40
CA PRO A 111 -0.56 -15.49 10.19
C PRO A 111 0.22 -14.66 11.21
N GLY A 112 -0.34 -13.53 11.64
CA GLY A 112 0.13 -12.78 12.82
C GLY A 112 1.16 -11.68 12.57
N LEU A 113 1.71 -11.53 11.37
CA LEU A 113 2.64 -10.44 11.00
C LEU A 113 3.85 -10.37 11.94
N THR A 114 4.37 -11.54 12.33
CA THR A 114 5.41 -11.65 13.37
C THR A 114 6.82 -11.49 12.83
N HIS A 115 7.06 -11.90 11.60
CA HIS A 115 8.38 -11.91 10.97
C HIS A 115 8.37 -11.14 9.65
N ILE A 116 9.54 -10.60 9.31
CA ILE A 116 9.80 -9.97 8.02
C ILE A 116 10.80 -10.88 7.30
N ARG A 117 10.52 -11.21 6.05
CA ARG A 117 11.43 -12.00 5.21
C ARG A 117 11.54 -11.38 3.83
N LEU A 118 12.64 -11.70 3.15
CA LEU A 118 12.80 -11.35 1.75
C LEU A 118 11.70 -12.05 0.92
N MET A 119 11.13 -11.34 -0.06
CA MET A 119 10.21 -11.94 -1.02
C MET A 119 10.95 -12.97 -1.89
N THR A 120 10.33 -14.12 -2.13
CA THR A 120 10.94 -15.12 -3.02
C THR A 120 10.87 -14.68 -4.49
N PRO A 121 11.69 -15.25 -5.38
CA PRO A 121 11.58 -14.98 -6.82
C PRO A 121 10.16 -15.20 -7.38
N GLU A 122 9.46 -16.23 -6.91
CA GLU A 122 8.08 -16.54 -7.30
C GLU A 122 7.12 -15.44 -6.88
N GLU A 123 7.19 -14.97 -5.63
CA GLU A 123 6.34 -13.88 -5.15
C GLU A 123 6.60 -12.58 -5.91
N ARG A 124 7.86 -12.29 -6.22
CA ARG A 124 8.23 -11.12 -7.04
C ARG A 124 7.62 -11.23 -8.44
N ASN A 125 7.63 -12.41 -9.04
CA ASN A 125 7.01 -12.65 -10.34
C ASN A 125 5.48 -12.50 -10.28
N LEU A 126 4.83 -13.00 -9.22
CA LEU A 126 3.38 -12.82 -9.01
C LEU A 126 3.01 -11.33 -8.87
N ILE A 127 3.85 -10.53 -8.20
CA ILE A 127 3.66 -9.08 -8.10
C ILE A 127 3.74 -8.40 -9.47
N VAL A 128 4.81 -8.67 -10.23
CA VAL A 128 5.03 -8.06 -11.56
C VAL A 128 3.97 -8.51 -12.57
N ALA A 129 3.48 -9.74 -12.45
CA ALA A 129 2.40 -10.27 -13.28
C ALA A 129 1.00 -9.80 -12.85
N HIS A 130 0.88 -9.09 -11.71
CA HIS A 130 -0.38 -8.76 -11.05
C HIS A 130 -1.31 -9.98 -10.87
N ASP A 131 -0.73 -11.11 -10.45
CA ASP A 131 -1.45 -12.37 -10.36
C ASP A 131 -2.53 -12.31 -9.25
N PRO A 132 -3.81 -12.58 -9.56
CA PRO A 132 -4.93 -12.43 -8.61
C PRO A 132 -4.89 -13.41 -7.42
N SER A 133 -4.05 -14.45 -7.47
CA SER A 133 -3.80 -15.32 -6.32
C SER A 133 -3.02 -14.59 -5.21
N PHE A 134 -2.27 -13.54 -5.55
CA PHE A 134 -1.38 -12.83 -4.62
C PHE A 134 -1.62 -11.32 -4.55
N VAL A 135 -2.00 -10.69 -5.67
CA VAL A 135 -2.24 -9.24 -5.78
C VAL A 135 -3.71 -8.98 -6.03
N LEU A 136 -4.33 -8.15 -5.20
CA LEU A 136 -5.70 -7.70 -5.40
C LEU A 136 -5.79 -6.67 -6.53
N CYS A 137 -6.89 -6.67 -7.27
CA CYS A 137 -7.21 -5.55 -8.16
C CYS A 137 -7.55 -4.29 -7.33
N ILE A 138 -7.62 -3.15 -8.01
CA ILE A 138 -7.92 -1.86 -7.37
C ILE A 138 -9.31 -1.90 -6.72
N GLU A 139 -10.30 -2.46 -7.41
CA GLU A 139 -11.68 -2.55 -6.97
C GLU A 139 -11.81 -3.42 -5.71
N GLU A 140 -11.17 -4.59 -5.68
CA GLU A 140 -11.17 -5.46 -4.50
C GLU A 140 -10.40 -4.83 -3.34
N THR A 141 -9.28 -4.15 -3.63
CA THR A 141 -8.53 -3.40 -2.60
C THR A 141 -9.42 -2.34 -1.95
N ARG A 142 -10.24 -1.62 -2.72
CA ARG A 142 -11.20 -0.65 -2.20
C ARG A 142 -12.27 -1.34 -1.34
N ALA A 143 -12.84 -2.45 -1.81
CA ALA A 143 -13.85 -3.21 -1.07
C ALA A 143 -13.35 -3.73 0.28
N ARG A 144 -12.08 -4.10 0.36
CA ARG A 144 -11.42 -4.50 1.60
C ARG A 144 -11.00 -3.33 2.49
N THR A 145 -10.84 -2.13 1.92
CA THR A 145 -10.43 -0.92 2.65
C THR A 145 -11.61 -0.19 3.26
N TRP A 146 -12.73 -0.07 2.55
CA TRP A 146 -13.89 0.74 2.95
C TRP A 146 -15.08 -0.15 3.33
N THR A 147 -15.95 0.34 4.21
CA THR A 147 -17.12 -0.44 4.69
C THR A 147 -18.17 -0.66 3.60
N SER A 148 -18.36 0.35 2.73
CA SER A 148 -19.31 0.32 1.62
C SER A 148 -18.85 1.28 0.50
N PRO A 149 -19.38 1.17 -0.73
CA PRO A 149 -19.15 2.16 -1.78
C PRO A 149 -19.57 3.58 -1.34
N GLN A 150 -20.66 3.71 -0.59
CA GLN A 150 -21.19 4.99 -0.11
C GLN A 150 -20.27 5.66 0.92
N ASP A 151 -19.51 4.86 1.66
CA ASP A 151 -18.52 5.31 2.64
C ASP A 151 -17.10 5.39 2.08
N TYR A 152 -16.94 5.36 0.76
CA TYR A 152 -15.64 5.43 0.11
C TYR A 152 -14.86 6.68 0.54
N ASN A 153 -13.62 6.48 1.00
CA ASN A 153 -12.77 7.50 1.61
C ASN A 153 -13.32 8.15 2.89
N ARG A 154 -14.29 7.53 3.57
CA ARG A 154 -14.90 8.05 4.81
C ARG A 154 -14.77 7.08 5.98
N VAL A 155 -15.23 5.84 5.81
CA VAL A 155 -15.25 4.84 6.89
C VAL A 155 -14.41 3.63 6.49
N LYS A 156 -13.26 3.50 7.17
CA LYS A 156 -12.33 2.38 6.94
C LYS A 156 -12.85 1.12 7.61
N ARG A 157 -12.67 -0.02 6.95
CA ARG A 157 -12.90 -1.34 7.53
C ARG A 157 -11.76 -1.67 8.51
N PRO A 158 -12.03 -2.26 9.69
CA PRO A 158 -10.98 -2.73 10.58
C PRO A 158 -10.08 -3.75 9.88
N TYR A 159 -8.76 -3.61 10.02
CA TYR A 159 -7.78 -4.48 9.34
C TYR A 159 -8.02 -5.97 9.62
N GLU A 160 -8.45 -6.31 10.82
CA GLU A 160 -8.77 -7.68 11.27
C GLU A 160 -9.82 -8.36 10.39
N THR A 161 -10.75 -7.58 9.84
CA THR A 161 -11.88 -8.06 9.02
C THR A 161 -11.76 -7.61 7.57
N ALA A 162 -10.71 -6.88 7.20
CA ALA A 162 -10.54 -6.30 5.87
C ALA A 162 -10.52 -7.36 4.76
N HIS A 163 -9.84 -8.48 5.01
CA HIS A 163 -9.79 -9.63 4.11
C HIS A 163 -11.13 -10.36 3.90
N LEU A 164 -12.14 -10.09 4.74
CA LEU A 164 -13.48 -10.66 4.65
C LEU A 164 -14.46 -9.74 3.91
N GLY A 165 -14.00 -8.61 3.39
CA GLY A 165 -14.84 -7.67 2.65
C GLY A 165 -15.47 -8.33 1.43
N ALA A 166 -16.79 -8.36 1.36
CA ALA A 166 -17.50 -8.82 0.19
C ALA A 166 -17.13 -7.95 -1.02
N PHE A 167 -16.88 -8.59 -2.15
CA PHE A 167 -16.43 -7.93 -3.37
C PHE A 167 -17.41 -8.18 -4.51
N VAL A 168 -17.98 -7.11 -5.04
CA VAL A 168 -18.79 -7.09 -6.26
C VAL A 168 -18.18 -6.02 -7.16
N PHE A 169 -17.55 -6.42 -8.26
CA PHE A 169 -16.69 -5.56 -9.09
C PHE A 169 -17.38 -4.26 -9.50
N GLU A 170 -18.63 -4.35 -9.98
CA GLU A 170 -19.44 -3.25 -10.50
C GLU A 170 -19.77 -2.19 -9.44
N GLU A 171 -19.60 -2.50 -8.15
CA GLU A 171 -19.86 -1.58 -7.05
C GLU A 171 -18.67 -0.68 -6.72
N TRP A 172 -17.47 -1.11 -7.07
CA TRP A 172 -16.20 -0.50 -6.64
C TRP A 172 -15.41 0.17 -7.77
N THR A 173 -16.00 0.24 -8.96
CA THR A 173 -15.40 0.92 -10.12
C THR A 173 -15.23 2.41 -9.87
N SER A 174 -14.18 2.99 -10.46
CA SER A 174 -13.89 4.42 -10.32
C SER A 174 -15.05 5.30 -10.83
N GLU A 175 -15.74 4.87 -11.89
CA GLU A 175 -16.91 5.57 -12.44
C GLU A 175 -18.07 5.62 -11.46
N ARG A 176 -18.40 4.49 -10.82
CA ARG A 176 -19.51 4.42 -9.86
C ARG A 176 -19.21 5.24 -8.62
N LEU A 177 -18.00 5.15 -8.08
CA LEU A 177 -17.58 5.91 -6.90
C LEU A 177 -17.56 7.43 -7.16
N LYS A 178 -17.26 7.87 -8.39
CA LYS A 178 -17.33 9.30 -8.77
C LYS A 178 -18.77 9.83 -8.81
N ARG A 179 -19.76 9.01 -9.20
CA ARG A 179 -21.19 9.41 -9.26
C ARG A 179 -21.84 9.59 -7.90
N GLN A 180 -21.20 9.13 -6.82
CA GLN A 180 -21.73 9.19 -5.45
C GLN A 180 -21.23 10.41 -4.65
N LYS A 181 -20.34 11.22 -5.23
CA LYS A 181 -19.83 12.47 -4.63
C LYS A 181 -20.62 13.67 -5.13
#